data_AF-A0A177NM41-F1
#
_entry.id   AF-A0A177NM41-F1
#
_cell.length_a   1.000
_cell.length_b   1.000
_cell.length_c   1.000
_cell.angle_alpha   90.00
_cell.angle_beta   90.00
_cell.angle_gamma   90.00
#
_symmetry.space_group_name_H-M   'P 1'
#
loop_
_entity.id
_entity.type
_entity.pdbx_description
1 polymer ?
#
loop_
_entity_poly.entity_id
_entity_poly.type
_entity_poly.pdbx_seq_one_letter_code
_entity_poly.pdbx_strand_id
1 'polypeptide(L)'
;MYGATIGKTSILDIDASTNQACAVATPLKGMDRVFTYYLLNNEKQNFIKKGKGGAQPNISQEILKAHEILLPPKNEQIRIADKLDSLLAQVDAAQARLEKIPTLLKRFRQSVLAAATSGELTREWRERNGDSLDNWPNKTISDITIKCFDGPFGSKLKTADYTSEGVKVARLENIGHLKFLHEKETFISGEKFESLIGNKLMDMDILFSSFVDEEVRTCIFRDEFGTYINKADCFCLRTDLNQCLPEFLVLRLACKSTFEQAKDQIHGATRPRINLKFLKSLKLKIPNIKEQTEIVRRVESLFSQADAVEKQYLAAKQRLDRLSQSLLAKAFRGELVPQDPNDEPAAELLKRIQAERTTLTPTRRQRNQPA
;
A
#
# COMPACT_ATOMS: atom_id res chain seq x y z
N MET A 1 -20.09 -17.47 15.48
CA MET A 1 -18.83 -17.05 14.84
C MET A 1 -18.96 -15.64 14.29
N TYR A 2 -18.75 -14.63 15.13
CA TYR A 2 -18.98 -13.24 14.75
C TYR A 2 -17.76 -12.64 14.02
N GLY A 3 -17.99 -11.82 12.98
CA GLY A 3 -16.99 -10.92 12.41
C GLY A 3 -16.64 -11.21 10.95
N ALA A 4 -15.95 -10.26 10.30
CA ALA A 4 -15.57 -10.28 8.88
C ALA A 4 -14.58 -11.40 8.45
N THR A 5 -14.45 -12.47 9.24
CA THR A 5 -13.46 -13.55 9.09
C THR A 5 -14.08 -14.93 8.86
N ILE A 6 -15.34 -15.01 8.44
CA ILE A 6 -16.00 -16.27 8.09
C ILE A 6 -15.14 -17.08 7.10
N GLY A 7 -14.99 -18.37 7.38
CA GLY A 7 -14.26 -19.31 6.52
C GLY A 7 -12.73 -19.20 6.61
N LYS A 8 -12.18 -18.45 7.57
CA LYS A 8 -10.75 -18.54 7.90
C LYS A 8 -10.49 -19.86 8.64
N THR A 9 -9.59 -20.67 8.10
CA THR A 9 -9.25 -22.00 8.60
C THR A 9 -7.78 -22.08 8.96
N SER A 10 -7.43 -22.99 9.87
CA SER A 10 -6.06 -23.30 10.27
C SER A 10 -6.01 -24.71 10.84
N ILE A 11 -4.86 -25.37 10.70
CA ILE A 11 -4.57 -26.64 11.36
C ILE A 11 -3.96 -26.32 12.73
N LEU A 12 -4.50 -26.92 13.77
CA LEU A 12 -3.96 -26.79 15.12
C LEU A 12 -2.87 -27.85 15.33
N ASP A 13 -1.65 -27.40 15.60
CA ASP A 13 -0.48 -28.26 15.83
C ASP A 13 -0.03 -28.31 17.31
N ILE A 14 -0.79 -27.67 18.21
CA ILE A 14 -0.56 -27.64 19.66
C ILE A 14 -1.88 -27.83 20.41
N ASP A 15 -1.82 -28.29 21.66
CA ASP A 15 -3.02 -28.34 22.50
C ASP A 15 -3.53 -26.92 22.80
N ALA A 16 -4.80 -26.65 22.52
CA ALA A 16 -5.40 -25.33 22.71
C ALA A 16 -6.92 -25.40 22.97
N SER A 17 -7.44 -24.33 23.56
CA SER A 17 -8.88 -24.06 23.70
C SER A 17 -9.31 -22.94 22.77
N THR A 18 -10.51 -23.03 22.19
CA THR A 18 -11.06 -21.97 21.31
C THR A 18 -12.22 -21.24 21.97
N ASN A 19 -12.45 -19.98 21.58
CA ASN A 19 -13.64 -19.23 22.00
C ASN A 19 -14.89 -19.64 21.20
N GLN A 20 -16.05 -19.08 21.55
CA GLN A 20 -17.36 -19.33 20.92
C GLN A 20 -17.47 -18.87 19.45
N ALA A 21 -16.51 -18.07 18.98
CA ALA A 21 -16.47 -17.59 17.61
C ALA A 21 -15.67 -18.50 16.67
N CYS A 22 -15.09 -19.58 17.17
CA CYS A 22 -14.41 -20.61 16.40
C CYS A 22 -15.22 -21.90 16.40
N ALA A 23 -15.23 -22.61 15.26
CA ALA A 23 -15.71 -23.99 15.18
C ALA A 23 -14.51 -24.91 15.03
N VAL A 24 -14.52 -26.03 15.75
CA VAL A 24 -13.50 -27.07 15.66
C VAL A 24 -14.06 -28.21 14.82
N ALA A 25 -13.29 -28.64 13.82
CA ALA A 25 -13.59 -29.80 13.01
C ALA A 25 -12.53 -30.88 13.26
N THR A 26 -12.97 -32.05 13.71
CA THR A 26 -12.12 -33.24 13.84
C THR A 26 -12.43 -34.16 12.67
N PRO A 27 -11.47 -34.41 11.76
CA PRO A 27 -11.67 -35.34 10.64
C PRO A 27 -12.03 -36.75 11.15
N LEU A 28 -12.98 -37.40 10.48
CA LEU A 28 -13.37 -38.79 10.75
C LEU A 28 -12.33 -39.77 10.18
N LYS A 29 -12.35 -41.05 10.59
CA LYS A 29 -11.47 -42.07 10.01
C LYS A 29 -11.72 -42.16 8.51
N GLY A 30 -10.65 -41.96 7.74
CA GLY A 30 -10.70 -41.97 6.28
C GLY A 30 -10.74 -40.59 5.63
N MET A 31 -10.81 -39.52 6.42
CA MET A 31 -10.55 -38.16 5.95
C MET A 31 -9.11 -37.76 6.27
N ASP A 32 -8.37 -37.29 5.28
CA ASP A 32 -7.05 -36.71 5.49
C ASP A 32 -7.16 -35.29 6.10
N ARG A 33 -6.29 -34.99 7.08
CA ARG A 33 -6.32 -33.74 7.84
C ARG A 33 -5.97 -32.54 6.97
N VAL A 34 -4.95 -32.67 6.13
CA VAL A 34 -4.44 -31.58 5.27
C VAL A 34 -5.39 -31.36 4.10
N PHE A 35 -5.91 -32.42 3.50
CA PHE A 35 -6.99 -32.36 2.53
C PHE A 35 -8.22 -31.62 3.09
N THR A 36 -8.65 -31.97 4.30
CA THR A 36 -9.80 -31.32 4.96
C THR A 36 -9.55 -29.82 5.15
N TYR A 37 -8.33 -29.43 5.51
CA TYR A 37 -7.94 -28.03 5.61
C TYR A 37 -8.09 -27.29 4.25
N TYR A 38 -7.55 -27.87 3.17
CA TYR A 38 -7.67 -27.26 1.84
C TYR A 38 -9.09 -27.23 1.31
N LEU A 39 -9.89 -28.25 1.61
CA LEU A 39 -11.30 -28.32 1.25
C LEU A 39 -12.07 -27.17 1.90
N LEU A 40 -11.89 -26.97 3.20
CA LEU A 40 -12.54 -25.87 3.91
C LEU A 40 -12.07 -24.49 3.42
N ASN A 41 -10.81 -24.38 2.99
CA ASN A 41 -10.29 -23.15 2.38
C ASN A 41 -10.94 -22.86 1.01
N ASN A 42 -11.14 -23.91 0.19
CA ASN A 42 -11.88 -23.81 -1.08
C ASN A 42 -13.34 -23.38 -0.85
N GLU A 43 -13.99 -23.91 0.18
CA GLU A 43 -15.39 -23.61 0.52
C GLU A 43 -15.60 -22.24 1.19
N LYS A 44 -14.53 -21.48 1.46
CA LYS A 44 -14.59 -20.18 2.14
C LYS A 44 -15.62 -19.23 1.54
N GLN A 45 -15.66 -19.10 0.22
CA GLN A 45 -16.62 -18.19 -0.44
C GLN A 45 -18.06 -18.69 -0.30
N ASN A 46 -18.28 -20.00 -0.32
CA ASN A 46 -19.60 -20.59 -0.11
C ASN A 46 -20.05 -20.40 1.35
N PHE A 47 -19.14 -20.48 2.32
CA PHE A 47 -19.44 -20.15 3.72
C PHE A 47 -19.76 -18.67 3.92
N ILE A 48 -19.03 -17.76 3.28
CA ILE A 48 -19.31 -16.32 3.34
C ILE A 48 -20.72 -16.02 2.79
N LYS A 49 -21.08 -16.61 1.63
CA LYS A 49 -22.43 -16.45 1.04
C LYS A 49 -23.56 -16.99 1.92
N LYS A 50 -23.29 -18.04 2.69
CA LYS A 50 -24.26 -18.64 3.64
C LYS A 50 -24.29 -17.91 4.99
N GLY A 51 -23.40 -16.93 5.21
CA GLY A 51 -23.37 -16.10 6.42
C GLY A 51 -24.59 -15.19 6.53
N LYS A 52 -25.04 -14.94 7.76
CA LYS A 52 -26.16 -14.03 8.08
C LYS A 52 -25.68 -12.84 8.90
N GLY A 53 -26.33 -11.68 8.74
CA GLY A 53 -26.06 -10.44 9.49
C GLY A 53 -25.30 -9.40 8.66
N GLY A 54 -25.75 -8.14 8.70
CA GLY A 54 -25.19 -7.03 7.89
C GLY A 54 -23.86 -6.51 8.45
N ALA A 55 -23.88 -5.83 9.59
CA ALA A 55 -22.68 -5.24 10.19
C ALA A 55 -21.71 -6.26 10.81
N GLN A 56 -22.20 -7.44 11.19
CA GLN A 56 -21.41 -8.50 11.80
C GLN A 56 -21.85 -9.88 11.25
N PRO A 57 -21.34 -10.27 10.07
CA PRO A 57 -21.71 -11.53 9.47
C PRO A 57 -21.27 -12.71 10.35
N ASN A 58 -22.10 -13.75 10.42
CA ASN A 58 -21.85 -14.97 11.19
C ASN A 58 -22.40 -16.22 10.45
N ILE A 59 -21.75 -17.37 10.63
CA ILE A 59 -22.23 -18.68 10.17
C ILE A 59 -22.45 -19.61 11.37
N SER A 60 -23.58 -20.33 11.41
CA SER A 60 -23.90 -21.27 12.50
C SER A 60 -23.25 -22.64 12.27
N GLN A 61 -23.03 -23.40 13.35
CA GLN A 61 -22.54 -24.78 13.23
C GLN A 61 -23.52 -25.69 12.48
N GLU A 62 -24.82 -25.42 12.55
CA GLU A 62 -25.84 -26.17 11.81
C GLU A 62 -25.65 -26.02 10.30
N ILE A 63 -25.41 -24.79 9.82
CA ILE A 63 -25.15 -24.52 8.40
C ILE A 63 -23.86 -25.21 7.95
N LEU A 64 -22.80 -25.20 8.77
CA LEU A 64 -21.56 -25.91 8.46
C LEU A 64 -21.77 -27.43 8.38
N LYS A 65 -22.49 -28.02 9.33
CA LYS A 65 -22.75 -29.48 9.37
C LYS A 65 -23.63 -29.96 8.22
N ALA A 66 -24.53 -29.10 7.73
CA ALA A 66 -25.39 -29.38 6.59
C ALA A 66 -24.73 -29.08 5.23
N HIS A 67 -23.51 -28.55 5.21
CA HIS A 67 -22.82 -28.23 3.97
C HIS A 67 -22.30 -29.52 3.31
N GLU A 68 -22.77 -29.79 2.09
CA GLU A 68 -22.32 -30.93 1.29
C GLU A 68 -20.95 -30.68 0.69
N ILE A 69 -20.10 -31.70 0.72
CA ILE A 69 -18.73 -31.66 0.18
C ILE A 69 -18.50 -32.86 -0.74
N LEU A 70 -17.62 -32.67 -1.72
CA LEU A 70 -17.10 -33.77 -2.53
C LEU A 70 -15.98 -34.46 -1.74
N LEU A 71 -16.14 -35.76 -1.51
CA LEU A 71 -15.19 -36.57 -0.76
C LEU A 71 -14.58 -37.65 -1.67
N PRO A 72 -13.33 -37.48 -2.14
CA PRO A 72 -12.65 -38.50 -2.91
C PRO A 72 -12.13 -39.64 -1.99
N PRO A 73 -11.70 -40.79 -2.55
CA PRO A 73 -11.03 -41.86 -1.83
C PRO A 73 -9.86 -41.37 -0.99
N LYS A 74 -9.54 -42.06 0.10
CA LYS A 74 -8.52 -41.59 1.06
C LYS A 74 -7.15 -41.35 0.40
N ASN A 75 -6.71 -42.25 -0.48
CA ASN A 75 -5.43 -42.11 -1.18
C ASN A 75 -5.43 -40.92 -2.14
N GLU A 76 -6.54 -40.66 -2.83
CA GLU A 76 -6.68 -39.48 -3.68
C GLU A 76 -6.66 -38.19 -2.85
N GLN A 77 -7.29 -38.16 -1.67
CA GLN A 77 -7.19 -37.03 -0.75
C GLN A 77 -5.74 -36.68 -0.40
N ILE A 78 -4.92 -37.69 -0.09
CA ILE A 78 -3.49 -37.53 0.22
C ILE A 78 -2.74 -36.97 -1.01
N ARG A 79 -2.94 -37.56 -2.20
CA ARG A 79 -2.31 -37.06 -3.43
C ARG A 79 -2.69 -35.62 -3.75
N ILE A 80 -3.96 -35.25 -3.54
CA ILE A 80 -4.42 -33.87 -3.69
C ILE A 80 -3.72 -32.95 -2.68
N ALA A 81 -3.69 -33.33 -1.41
CA ALA A 81 -3.07 -32.55 -0.33
C ALA A 81 -1.58 -32.32 -0.60
N ASP A 82 -0.82 -33.39 -0.88
CA ASP A 82 0.61 -33.32 -1.17
C ASP A 82 0.91 -32.43 -2.37
N LYS A 83 0.07 -32.52 -3.42
CA LYS A 83 0.23 -31.70 -4.63
C LYS A 83 -0.08 -30.23 -4.35
N LEU A 84 -1.12 -29.94 -3.56
CA LEU A 84 -1.47 -28.59 -3.13
C LEU A 84 -0.38 -28.00 -2.25
N ASP A 85 0.11 -28.74 -1.25
CA ASP A 85 1.22 -28.30 -0.38
C ASP A 85 2.44 -27.91 -1.21
N SER A 86 2.86 -28.78 -2.14
CA SER A 86 4.02 -28.51 -2.99
C SER A 86 3.87 -27.27 -3.87
N LEU A 87 2.69 -27.08 -4.48
CA LEU A 87 2.45 -25.95 -5.39
C LEU A 87 2.22 -24.65 -4.63
N LEU A 88 1.45 -24.67 -3.54
CA LEU A 88 1.19 -23.48 -2.73
C LEU A 88 2.45 -23.02 -1.99
N ALA A 89 3.33 -23.94 -1.56
CA ALA A 89 4.64 -23.56 -1.03
C ALA A 89 5.49 -22.79 -2.06
N GLN A 90 5.44 -23.17 -3.34
CA GLN A 90 6.11 -22.43 -4.41
C GLN A 90 5.50 -21.04 -4.63
N VAL A 91 4.16 -20.95 -4.56
CA VAL A 91 3.46 -19.66 -4.66
C VAL A 91 3.82 -18.75 -3.49
N ASP A 92 3.84 -19.27 -2.27
CA ASP A 92 4.22 -18.52 -1.07
C ASP A 92 5.67 -18.04 -1.13
N ALA A 93 6.59 -18.89 -1.61
CA ALA A 93 7.98 -18.49 -1.83
C ALA A 93 8.11 -17.38 -2.89
N ALA A 94 7.33 -17.44 -3.97
CA ALA A 94 7.28 -16.38 -4.98
C ALA A 94 6.69 -15.08 -4.40
N GLN A 95 5.60 -15.17 -3.63
CA GLN A 95 4.99 -14.04 -2.95
C GLN A 95 5.98 -13.36 -2.01
N ALA A 96 6.69 -14.13 -1.18
CA ALA A 96 7.70 -13.62 -0.25
C ALA A 96 8.85 -12.87 -0.97
N ARG A 97 9.19 -13.26 -2.19
CA ARG A 97 10.16 -12.53 -3.02
C ARG A 97 9.57 -11.21 -3.55
N LEU A 98 8.33 -11.24 -4.04
CA LEU A 98 7.64 -10.05 -4.55
C LEU A 98 7.42 -9.00 -3.45
N GLU A 99 7.12 -9.39 -2.21
CA GLU A 99 6.94 -8.46 -1.09
C GLU A 99 8.20 -7.64 -0.75
N LYS A 100 9.39 -8.03 -1.24
CA LYS A 100 10.62 -7.24 -1.08
C LYS A 100 10.74 -6.09 -2.10
N ILE A 101 10.01 -6.15 -3.22
CA ILE A 101 10.14 -5.19 -4.32
C ILE A 101 9.79 -3.75 -3.90
N PRO A 102 8.69 -3.48 -3.16
CA PRO A 102 8.36 -2.12 -2.73
C PRO A 102 9.49 -1.44 -1.96
N THR A 103 10.14 -2.17 -1.04
CA THR A 103 11.27 -1.65 -0.26
C THR A 103 12.49 -1.39 -1.15
N LEU A 104 12.78 -2.25 -2.13
CA LEU A 104 13.87 -2.06 -3.08
C LEU A 104 13.62 -0.83 -3.97
N LEU A 105 12.40 -0.64 -4.47
CA LEU A 105 12.02 0.54 -5.25
C LEU A 105 12.15 1.83 -4.44
N LYS A 106 11.72 1.83 -3.16
CA LYS A 106 11.90 2.97 -2.25
C LYS A 106 13.39 3.33 -2.10
N ARG A 107 14.24 2.34 -1.82
CA ARG A 107 15.70 2.53 -1.69
C ARG A 107 16.34 3.02 -2.99
N PHE A 108 15.94 2.46 -4.12
CA PHE A 108 16.41 2.88 -5.43
C PHE A 108 16.11 4.35 -5.71
N ARG A 109 14.85 4.78 -5.53
CA ARG A 109 14.46 6.19 -5.72
C ARG A 109 15.26 7.12 -4.82
N GLN A 110 15.48 6.76 -3.55
CA GLN A 110 16.33 7.51 -2.63
C GLN A 110 17.79 7.59 -3.09
N SER A 111 18.37 6.48 -3.57
CA SER A 111 19.74 6.48 -4.09
C SER A 111 19.91 7.33 -5.35
N VAL A 112 18.90 7.34 -6.23
CA VAL A 112 18.91 8.18 -7.43
C VAL A 112 18.88 9.66 -7.07
N LEU A 113 18.02 10.06 -6.12
CA LEU A 113 17.98 11.43 -5.60
C LEU A 113 19.31 11.85 -4.94
N ALA A 114 19.91 10.95 -4.16
CA ALA A 114 21.21 11.20 -3.54
C ALA A 114 22.32 11.36 -4.60
N ALA A 115 22.35 10.51 -5.63
CA ALA A 115 23.30 10.61 -6.73
C ALA A 115 23.10 11.88 -7.57
N ALA A 116 21.84 12.26 -7.82
CA ALA A 116 21.48 13.49 -8.54
C ALA A 116 22.01 14.74 -7.84
N THR A 117 21.89 14.80 -6.52
CA THR A 117 22.18 16.01 -5.73
C THR A 117 23.59 16.08 -5.16
N SER A 118 24.33 14.98 -5.19
CA SER A 118 25.78 14.95 -4.97
C SER A 118 26.58 15.25 -6.24
N GLY A 119 25.92 15.27 -7.41
CA GLY A 119 26.56 15.43 -8.72
C GLY A 119 27.10 14.13 -9.31
N GLU A 120 26.99 13.00 -8.60
CA GLU A 120 27.42 11.68 -9.06
C GLU A 120 26.69 11.26 -10.34
N LEU A 121 25.39 11.52 -10.40
CA LEU A 121 24.55 11.15 -11.54
C LEU A 121 24.97 11.82 -12.85
N THR A 122 25.61 12.98 -12.79
CA THR A 122 26.06 13.79 -13.93
C THR A 122 27.58 13.91 -14.05
N ARG A 123 28.35 13.10 -13.31
CA ARG A 123 29.83 13.15 -13.33
C ARG A 123 30.41 13.12 -14.76
N GLU A 124 30.04 12.10 -15.55
CA GLU A 124 30.51 11.97 -16.94
C GLU A 124 30.04 13.13 -17.84
N TRP A 125 28.86 13.68 -17.57
CA TRP A 125 28.37 14.84 -18.32
C TRP A 125 29.22 16.08 -18.00
N ARG A 126 29.57 16.29 -16.73
CA ARG A 126 30.44 17.41 -16.31
C ARG A 126 31.82 17.31 -16.95
N GLU A 127 32.44 16.13 -16.92
CA GLU A 127 33.74 15.88 -17.55
C GLU A 127 33.75 16.23 -19.04
N ARG A 128 32.70 15.83 -19.78
CA ARG A 128 32.59 16.13 -21.22
C ARG A 128 32.32 17.60 -21.54
N ASN A 129 31.71 18.33 -20.61
CA ASN A 129 31.39 19.76 -20.79
C ASN A 129 32.46 20.68 -20.17
N GLY A 130 33.55 20.13 -19.63
CA GLY A 130 34.59 20.91 -18.96
C GLY A 130 34.11 21.60 -17.68
N ASP A 131 33.10 21.03 -17.02
CA ASP A 131 32.50 21.56 -15.79
C ASP A 131 33.01 20.82 -14.54
N SER A 132 32.88 21.43 -13.37
CA SER A 132 33.35 20.87 -12.09
C SER A 132 32.27 20.96 -11.01
N LEU A 133 32.32 20.06 -10.04
CA LEU A 133 31.44 20.11 -8.87
C LEU A 133 31.68 21.38 -8.03
N ASP A 134 32.90 21.91 -8.09
CA ASP A 134 33.30 23.14 -7.38
C ASP A 134 32.58 24.37 -7.93
N ASN A 135 32.07 24.30 -9.16
CA ASN A 135 31.30 25.37 -9.79
C ASN A 135 29.86 25.43 -9.29
N TRP A 136 29.41 24.54 -8.40
CA TRP A 136 28.08 24.62 -7.82
C TRP A 136 28.04 25.67 -6.70
N PRO A 137 27.49 26.88 -6.93
CA PRO A 137 27.36 27.87 -5.88
C PRO A 137 26.46 27.36 -4.75
N ASN A 138 26.85 27.71 -3.52
CA ASN A 138 25.94 27.62 -2.37
C ASN A 138 24.96 28.79 -2.43
N LYS A 139 23.68 28.50 -2.62
CA LYS A 139 22.60 29.49 -2.62
C LYS A 139 21.54 29.11 -1.59
N THR A 140 20.89 30.10 -1.02
CA THR A 140 19.69 29.87 -0.20
C THR A 140 18.46 29.69 -1.09
N ILE A 141 17.39 29.12 -0.54
CA ILE A 141 16.09 29.09 -1.24
C ILE A 141 15.64 30.50 -1.63
N SER A 142 15.88 31.50 -0.77
CA SER A 142 15.59 32.89 -1.09
C SER A 142 16.38 33.45 -2.29
N ASP A 143 17.61 32.99 -2.53
CA ASP A 143 18.42 33.48 -3.66
C ASP A 143 17.95 32.91 -5.02
N ILE A 144 17.19 31.81 -5.01
CA ILE A 144 16.76 31.09 -6.23
C ILE A 144 15.24 31.16 -6.44
N THR A 145 14.51 31.94 -5.65
CA THR A 145 13.05 32.06 -5.73
C THR A 145 12.62 33.52 -5.90
N ILE A 146 11.66 33.76 -6.79
CA ILE A 146 11.03 35.08 -6.95
C ILE A 146 9.92 35.32 -5.92
N LYS A 147 9.30 34.25 -5.40
CA LYS A 147 8.24 34.34 -4.40
C LYS A 147 8.26 33.11 -3.50
N CYS A 148 8.13 33.36 -2.20
CA CYS A 148 8.01 32.33 -1.18
C CYS A 148 6.96 32.76 -0.16
N PHE A 149 5.87 32.02 -0.05
CA PHE A 149 4.75 32.35 0.84
C PHE A 149 4.15 31.09 1.47
N ASP A 150 3.54 31.26 2.64
CA ASP A 150 2.64 30.27 3.23
C ASP A 150 1.20 30.67 2.90
N GLY A 151 0.26 29.74 2.97
CA GLY A 151 -1.15 30.06 2.85
C GLY A 151 -1.68 30.92 4.01
N PRO A 152 -2.94 31.38 3.91
CA PRO A 152 -3.52 32.30 4.88
C PRO A 152 -3.66 31.63 6.26
N PHE A 153 -3.12 32.26 7.29
CA PHE A 153 -3.20 31.81 8.68
C PHE A 153 -4.49 32.25 9.40
N GLY A 154 -4.91 31.45 10.38
CA GLY A 154 -5.86 31.85 11.41
C GLY A 154 -7.24 32.25 10.89
N SER A 155 -7.71 33.44 11.26
CA SER A 155 -9.06 33.94 10.99
C SER A 155 -9.38 34.18 9.51
N LYS A 156 -8.37 34.14 8.62
CA LYS A 156 -8.54 34.41 7.19
C LYS A 156 -9.17 33.25 6.42
N LEU A 157 -9.02 32.01 6.87
CA LEU A 157 -9.68 30.83 6.29
C LEU A 157 -10.06 29.83 7.40
N LYS A 158 -11.31 29.91 7.84
CA LYS A 158 -11.90 29.10 8.91
C LYS A 158 -12.67 27.90 8.35
N THR A 159 -13.02 26.96 9.22
CA THR A 159 -13.85 25.80 8.85
C THR A 159 -15.18 26.21 8.20
N ALA A 160 -15.77 27.31 8.65
CA ALA A 160 -17.03 27.84 8.11
C ALA A 160 -16.91 28.45 6.69
N ASP A 161 -15.70 28.75 6.22
CA ASP A 161 -15.47 29.28 4.87
C ASP A 161 -15.45 28.15 3.81
N TYR A 162 -15.41 26.88 4.22
CA TYR A 162 -15.40 25.76 3.29
C TYR A 162 -16.79 25.45 2.75
N THR A 163 -16.85 25.21 1.44
CA THR A 163 -18.06 24.92 0.67
C THR A 163 -17.98 23.53 0.04
N SER A 164 -19.10 23.01 -0.46
CA SER A 164 -19.15 21.75 -1.21
C SER A 164 -18.61 21.88 -2.63
N GLU A 165 -18.57 23.11 -3.18
CA GLU A 165 -18.13 23.43 -4.54
C GLU A 165 -17.47 24.82 -4.57
N GLY A 166 -16.71 25.10 -5.63
CA GLY A 166 -16.05 26.40 -5.84
C GLY A 166 -14.57 26.25 -6.18
N VAL A 167 -13.73 27.14 -5.64
CA VAL A 167 -12.29 27.14 -5.90
C VAL A 167 -11.58 26.17 -4.94
N LYS A 168 -10.66 25.36 -5.46
CA LYS A 168 -9.99 24.31 -4.70
C LYS A 168 -8.97 24.89 -3.71
N VAL A 169 -8.75 24.19 -2.61
CA VAL A 169 -7.78 24.55 -1.57
C VAL A 169 -6.74 23.45 -1.44
N ALA A 170 -5.47 23.79 -1.64
CA ALA A 170 -4.35 22.89 -1.44
C ALA A 170 -4.04 22.79 0.05
N ARG A 171 -4.07 21.57 0.59
CA ARG A 171 -3.82 21.23 1.98
C ARG A 171 -2.61 20.31 2.08
N LEU A 172 -2.17 20.06 3.32
CA LEU A 172 -1.08 19.13 3.61
C LEU A 172 -1.30 17.72 3.05
N GLU A 173 -2.55 17.30 2.84
CA GLU A 173 -2.88 16.00 2.26
C GLU A 173 -2.76 15.94 0.75
N ASN A 174 -2.69 17.10 0.08
CA ASN A 174 -2.41 17.19 -1.35
C ASN A 174 -0.91 17.12 -1.65
N ILE A 175 -0.06 17.37 -0.65
CA ILE A 175 1.40 17.34 -0.80
C ILE A 175 1.90 15.93 -0.47
N GLY A 176 2.15 15.14 -1.52
CA GLY A 176 2.81 13.84 -1.44
C GLY A 176 4.33 13.94 -1.57
N HIS A 177 5.00 12.79 -1.68
CA HIS A 177 6.41 12.73 -2.05
C HIS A 177 6.56 12.84 -3.57
N LEU A 178 7.03 13.98 -4.06
CA LEU A 178 7.20 14.34 -5.48
C LEU A 178 5.93 14.34 -6.33
N LYS A 179 4.76 14.08 -5.74
CA LYS A 179 3.47 14.03 -6.43
C LYS A 179 2.44 14.91 -5.73
N PHE A 180 1.73 15.72 -6.53
CA PHE A 180 0.55 16.43 -6.08
C PHE A 180 -0.68 15.50 -6.14
N LEU A 181 -1.36 15.34 -5.01
CA LEU A 181 -2.52 14.45 -4.86
C LEU A 181 -3.81 15.27 -5.07
N HIS A 182 -4.20 15.41 -6.33
CA HIS A 182 -5.34 16.25 -6.73
C HIS A 182 -6.71 15.59 -6.44
N GLU A 183 -6.75 14.30 -6.11
CA GLU A 183 -7.97 13.53 -5.86
C GLU A 183 -8.66 13.92 -4.53
N LYS A 184 -7.94 14.61 -3.65
CA LYS A 184 -8.47 15.13 -2.38
C LYS A 184 -8.90 16.59 -2.54
N GLU A 185 -10.19 16.81 -2.69
CA GLU A 185 -10.72 18.12 -3.03
C GLU A 185 -11.43 18.77 -1.85
N THR A 186 -11.11 20.03 -1.61
CA THR A 186 -11.86 20.89 -0.68
C THR A 186 -12.01 22.26 -1.31
N PHE A 187 -13.15 22.90 -1.08
CA PHE A 187 -13.55 24.09 -1.83
C PHE A 187 -13.85 25.28 -0.93
N ILE A 188 -13.73 26.47 -1.52
CA ILE A 188 -14.21 27.74 -0.96
C ILE A 188 -15.03 28.47 -2.02
N SER A 189 -15.88 29.40 -1.59
CA SER A 189 -16.64 30.24 -2.52
C SER A 189 -15.73 31.14 -3.37
N GLY A 190 -16.24 31.57 -4.53
CA GLY A 190 -15.54 32.53 -5.41
C GLY A 190 -15.26 33.87 -4.71
N GLU A 191 -16.20 34.37 -3.91
CA GLU A 191 -16.02 35.59 -3.11
C GLU A 191 -14.85 35.45 -2.12
N LYS A 192 -14.78 34.30 -1.44
CA LYS A 192 -13.68 34.02 -0.51
C LYS A 192 -12.35 33.93 -1.25
N PHE A 193 -12.35 33.32 -2.42
CA PHE A 193 -11.17 33.21 -3.28
C PHE A 193 -10.61 34.58 -3.65
N GLU A 194 -11.46 35.52 -4.09
CA GLU A 194 -11.02 36.88 -4.43
C GLU A 194 -10.34 37.58 -3.25
N SER A 195 -10.86 37.40 -2.03
CA SER A 195 -10.23 37.94 -0.81
C SER A 195 -8.87 37.32 -0.49
N LEU A 196 -8.56 36.15 -1.05
CA LEU A 196 -7.35 35.36 -0.79
C LEU A 196 -6.45 35.20 -2.03
N ILE A 197 -6.68 35.97 -3.09
CA ILE A 197 -6.02 35.84 -4.40
C ILE A 197 -4.48 35.88 -4.31
N GLY A 198 -3.92 36.56 -3.30
CA GLY A 198 -2.48 36.61 -3.05
C GLY A 198 -1.83 35.25 -2.75
N ASN A 199 -2.64 34.25 -2.35
CA ASN A 199 -2.25 32.87 -2.07
C ASN A 199 -2.57 31.89 -3.20
N LYS A 200 -2.99 32.39 -4.38
CA LYS A 200 -3.23 31.56 -5.56
C LYS A 200 -1.95 30.86 -6.00
N LEU A 201 -2.08 29.57 -6.29
CA LEU A 201 -1.03 28.76 -6.92
C LEU A 201 -0.98 29.02 -8.43
N MET A 202 0.23 29.07 -8.96
CA MET A 202 0.51 29.18 -10.40
C MET A 202 1.18 27.90 -10.88
N ASP A 203 1.08 27.63 -12.18
CA ASP A 203 1.77 26.50 -12.80
C ASP A 203 3.26 26.49 -12.41
N MET A 204 3.79 25.29 -12.17
CA MET A 204 5.17 25.04 -11.72
C MET A 204 5.53 25.54 -10.31
N ASP A 205 4.57 26.02 -9.53
CA ASP A 205 4.81 26.30 -8.10
C ASP A 205 5.20 25.00 -7.36
N ILE A 206 6.24 25.07 -6.54
CA ILE A 206 6.64 23.96 -5.68
C ILE A 206 5.94 24.11 -4.33
N LEU A 207 5.21 23.07 -3.94
CA LEU A 207 4.61 22.97 -2.62
C LEU A 207 5.53 22.17 -1.70
N PHE A 208 5.67 22.63 -0.46
CA PHE A 208 6.45 22.00 0.59
C PHE A 208 5.62 21.91 1.88
N SER A 209 5.48 20.72 2.44
CA SER A 209 4.79 20.51 3.71
C SER A 209 5.59 21.07 4.87
N SER A 210 5.03 22.01 5.64
CA SER A 210 5.68 22.49 6.87
C SER A 210 5.87 21.38 7.91
N PHE A 211 5.06 20.32 7.81
CA PHE A 211 5.13 19.11 8.62
C PHE A 211 6.19 18.16 8.05
N VAL A 212 7.23 17.91 8.82
CA VAL A 212 8.38 17.08 8.44
C VAL A 212 8.52 15.99 9.49
N ASP A 213 8.43 14.72 9.10
CA ASP A 213 8.41 13.59 10.04
C ASP A 213 9.45 12.52 9.68
N GLU A 214 9.12 11.53 8.85
CA GLU A 214 10.10 10.56 8.35
C GLU A 214 10.79 11.02 7.07
N GLU A 215 10.09 11.82 6.26
CA GLU A 215 10.56 12.33 4.99
C GLU A 215 9.96 13.70 4.68
N VAL A 216 10.60 14.43 3.77
CA VAL A 216 10.07 15.68 3.24
C VAL A 216 9.00 15.35 2.20
N ARG A 217 7.82 15.95 2.37
CA ARG A 217 6.75 15.95 1.38
C ARG A 217 6.79 17.26 0.61
N THR A 218 7.05 17.15 -0.69
CA THR A 218 7.13 18.27 -1.61
C THR A 218 6.73 17.81 -3.01
N CYS A 219 6.10 18.68 -3.79
CA CYS A 219 5.64 18.35 -5.14
C CYS A 219 5.54 19.61 -5.98
N ILE A 220 5.49 19.44 -7.30
CA ILE A 220 5.14 20.52 -8.24
C ILE A 220 3.63 20.54 -8.43
N PHE A 221 3.05 21.73 -8.36
CA PHE A 221 1.68 21.99 -8.75
C PHE A 221 1.61 22.28 -10.26
N ARG A 222 0.58 21.72 -10.92
CA ARG A 222 0.27 21.97 -12.33
C ARG A 222 -1.14 22.55 -12.43
N ASP A 223 -1.29 23.60 -13.23
CA ASP A 223 -2.58 24.30 -13.36
C ASP A 223 -3.66 23.49 -14.08
N GLU A 224 -3.27 22.41 -14.78
CA GLU A 224 -4.17 21.41 -15.36
C GLU A 224 -5.14 20.80 -14.32
N PHE A 225 -4.78 20.80 -13.03
CA PHE A 225 -5.65 20.31 -11.95
C PHE A 225 -6.74 21.32 -11.54
N GLY A 226 -6.74 22.52 -12.12
CA GLY A 226 -7.67 23.61 -11.85
C GLY A 226 -7.06 24.71 -10.99
N THR A 227 -7.87 25.69 -10.59
CA THR A 227 -7.40 26.80 -9.75
C THR A 227 -7.37 26.39 -8.27
N TYR A 228 -6.21 26.58 -7.63
CA TYR A 228 -6.00 26.32 -6.21
C TYR A 228 -5.55 27.57 -5.46
N ILE A 229 -5.99 27.69 -4.21
CA ILE A 229 -5.32 28.51 -3.21
C ILE A 229 -4.51 27.63 -2.26
N ASN A 230 -3.38 28.16 -1.84
CA ASN A 230 -2.54 27.53 -0.86
C ASN A 230 -3.11 27.72 0.56
N LYS A 231 -3.12 26.69 1.40
CA LYS A 231 -3.53 26.78 2.81
C LYS A 231 -2.31 26.93 3.73
N ALA A 232 -2.49 27.50 4.92
CA ALA A 232 -1.47 27.49 5.96
C ALA A 232 -0.88 26.07 6.19
N ASP A 233 0.40 26.02 6.55
CA ASP A 233 1.24 24.82 6.67
C ASP A 233 1.68 24.22 5.33
N CYS A 234 1.26 24.80 4.20
CA CYS A 234 1.72 24.43 2.86
C CYS A 234 2.57 25.59 2.34
N PHE A 235 3.88 25.45 2.33
CA PHE A 235 4.75 26.50 1.79
C PHE A 235 4.78 26.41 0.27
N CYS A 236 4.65 27.54 -0.41
CA CYS A 236 4.81 27.66 -1.85
C CYS A 236 6.13 28.36 -2.17
N LEU A 237 6.91 27.77 -3.07
CA LEU A 237 8.14 28.30 -3.62
C LEU A 237 7.97 28.47 -5.13
N ARG A 238 8.22 29.68 -5.64
CA ARG A 238 8.26 29.98 -7.07
C ARG A 238 9.68 30.33 -7.45
N THR A 239 10.30 29.51 -8.30
CA THR A 239 11.71 29.66 -8.66
C THR A 239 11.94 30.84 -9.61
N ASP A 240 13.14 31.41 -9.55
CA ASP A 240 13.68 32.21 -10.66
C ASP A 240 14.28 31.25 -11.68
N LEU A 241 13.67 31.16 -12.88
CA LEU A 241 14.08 30.22 -13.92
C LEU A 241 15.50 30.46 -14.45
N ASN A 242 16.08 31.65 -14.23
CA ASN A 242 17.47 31.92 -14.56
C ASN A 242 18.45 31.31 -13.54
N GLN A 243 17.96 31.00 -12.34
CA GLN A 243 18.75 30.50 -11.21
C GLN A 243 18.51 29.01 -10.97
N CYS A 244 17.25 28.57 -11.03
CA CYS A 244 16.87 27.21 -10.69
C CYS A 244 15.59 26.76 -11.40
N LEU A 245 15.64 25.59 -12.02
CA LEU A 245 14.48 24.90 -12.56
C LEU A 245 13.64 24.34 -11.40
N PRO A 246 12.30 24.47 -11.45
CA PRO A 246 11.43 23.95 -10.40
C PRO A 246 11.51 22.43 -10.27
N GLU A 247 11.68 21.71 -11.38
CA GLU A 247 11.87 20.26 -11.44
C GLU A 247 13.15 19.82 -10.74
N PHE A 248 14.24 20.58 -10.90
CA PHE A 248 15.47 20.30 -10.16
C PHE A 248 15.29 20.58 -8.66
N LEU A 249 14.67 21.72 -8.31
CA LEU A 249 14.52 22.12 -6.92
C LEU A 249 13.63 21.15 -6.14
N VAL A 250 12.53 20.66 -6.72
CA VAL A 250 11.65 19.69 -6.05
C VAL A 250 12.38 18.38 -5.76
N LEU A 251 13.22 17.89 -6.69
CA LEU A 251 14.07 16.72 -6.48
C LEU A 251 15.10 16.97 -5.37
N ARG A 252 15.72 18.16 -5.35
CA ARG A 252 16.69 18.56 -4.33
C ARG A 252 16.07 18.66 -2.93
N LEU A 253 14.84 19.16 -2.85
CA LEU A 253 14.09 19.27 -1.60
C LEU A 253 13.62 17.91 -1.07
N ALA A 254 13.27 16.98 -1.95
CA ALA A 254 12.86 15.62 -1.59
C ALA A 254 14.01 14.72 -1.07
N CYS A 255 15.26 15.17 -1.17
CA CYS A 255 16.42 14.40 -0.73
C CYS A 255 16.49 14.23 0.80
N LYS A 256 17.05 13.11 1.25
CA LYS A 256 17.28 12.82 2.67
C LYS A 256 18.16 13.88 3.36
N SER A 257 19.13 14.46 2.66
CA SER A 257 19.97 15.52 3.22
C SER A 257 19.20 16.81 3.54
N THR A 258 18.09 17.07 2.84
CA THR A 258 17.18 18.18 3.16
C THR A 258 16.36 17.86 4.41
N PHE A 259 15.88 16.62 4.51
CA PHE A 259 15.21 16.12 5.70
C PHE A 259 16.11 16.21 6.95
N GLU A 260 17.37 15.77 6.85
CA GLU A 260 18.35 15.83 7.94
C GLU A 260 18.59 17.27 8.40
N GLN A 261 18.74 18.23 7.48
CA GLN A 261 18.85 19.65 7.82
C GLN A 261 17.58 20.23 8.45
N ALA A 262 16.40 19.78 7.99
CA ALA A 262 15.13 20.21 8.54
C ALA A 262 14.89 19.66 9.95
N LYS A 263 15.39 18.45 10.23
CA LYS A 263 15.20 17.74 11.50
C LYS A 263 15.68 18.55 12.71
N ASP A 264 16.83 19.21 12.58
CA ASP A 264 17.42 20.04 13.65
C ASP A 264 16.65 21.35 13.91
N GLN A 265 15.66 21.66 13.06
CA GLN A 265 14.87 22.88 13.09
C GLN A 265 13.38 22.60 13.34
N ILE A 266 13.05 21.35 13.65
CA ILE A 266 11.70 20.93 13.99
C ILE A 266 11.33 21.46 15.37
N HIS A 267 10.19 22.15 15.44
CA HIS A 267 9.56 22.54 16.69
C HIS A 267 8.26 21.75 16.92
N GLY A 268 7.99 21.41 18.19
CA GLY A 268 6.74 20.79 18.65
C GLY A 268 6.83 19.26 18.82
N ALA A 269 6.53 18.77 20.03
CA ALA A 269 6.66 17.35 20.39
C ALA A 269 5.66 16.43 19.67
N THR A 270 4.45 16.93 19.35
CA THR A 270 3.37 16.13 18.74
C THR A 270 3.13 16.45 17.26
N ARG A 271 3.66 17.59 16.80
CA ARG A 271 3.51 18.05 15.41
C ARG A 271 4.83 18.66 14.94
N PRO A 272 5.75 17.84 14.43
CA PRO A 272 7.05 18.32 14.01
C PRO A 272 6.91 19.25 12.81
N ARG A 273 7.15 20.55 13.05
CA ARG A 273 6.98 21.60 12.03
C ARG A 273 8.24 22.43 11.89
N ILE A 274 8.52 22.80 10.64
CA ILE A 274 9.46 23.88 10.33
C ILE A 274 8.69 25.16 9.99
N ASN A 275 9.35 26.31 10.10
CA ASN A 275 8.78 27.59 9.69
C ASN A 275 9.31 28.02 8.30
N LEU A 276 8.59 28.94 7.65
CA LEU A 276 8.96 29.43 6.31
C LEU A 276 10.30 30.19 6.33
N LYS A 277 10.68 30.83 7.44
CA LYS A 277 11.95 31.55 7.57
C LYS A 277 13.14 30.59 7.47
N PHE A 278 13.05 29.44 8.14
CA PHE A 278 14.05 28.38 8.02
C PHE A 278 14.14 27.87 6.59
N LEU A 279 13.00 27.53 5.96
CA LEU A 279 13.01 27.04 4.58
C LEU A 279 13.66 28.04 3.62
N LYS A 280 13.36 29.33 3.75
CA LYS A 280 14.00 30.42 2.99
C LYS A 280 15.53 30.47 3.17
N SER A 281 16.02 30.20 4.39
CA SER A 281 17.45 30.22 4.73
C SER A 281 18.20 28.92 4.39
N LEU A 282 17.50 27.86 3.98
CA LEU A 282 18.10 26.57 3.66
C LEU A 282 19.13 26.73 2.54
N LYS A 283 20.38 26.34 2.80
CA LYS A 283 21.49 26.44 1.84
C LYS A 283 21.60 25.16 1.02
N LEU A 284 21.65 25.33 -0.29
CA LEU A 284 21.74 24.24 -1.26
C LEU A 284 22.87 24.54 -2.26
N LYS A 285 23.60 23.51 -2.66
CA LYS A 285 24.47 23.59 -3.83
C LYS A 285 23.60 23.47 -5.09
N ILE A 286 23.69 24.45 -5.98
CA ILE A 286 22.85 24.55 -7.18
C ILE A 286 23.74 24.53 -8.42
N PRO A 287 23.61 23.55 -9.34
CA PRO A 287 24.32 23.53 -10.61
C PRO A 287 23.89 24.68 -11.52
N ASN A 288 24.58 24.88 -12.65
CA ASN A 288 24.04 25.73 -13.72
C ASN A 288 22.79 25.10 -14.37
N ILE A 289 22.00 25.91 -15.09
CA ILE A 289 20.74 25.47 -15.70
C ILE A 289 20.91 24.28 -16.65
N LYS A 290 22.01 24.21 -17.41
CA LYS A 290 22.25 23.09 -18.34
C LYS A 290 22.42 21.77 -17.61
N GLU A 291 23.20 21.78 -16.52
CA GLU A 291 23.37 20.59 -15.69
C GLU A 291 22.07 20.23 -14.94
N GLN A 292 21.31 21.21 -14.43
CA GLN A 292 20.01 20.96 -13.82
C GLN A 292 19.06 20.23 -14.77
N THR A 293 18.99 20.66 -16.04
CA THR A 293 18.20 19.98 -17.08
C THR A 293 18.64 18.53 -17.28
N GLU A 294 19.95 18.28 -17.34
CA GLU A 294 20.47 16.92 -17.51
C GLU A 294 20.19 16.04 -16.28
N ILE A 295 20.30 16.60 -15.07
CA ILE A 295 19.95 15.90 -13.83
C ILE A 295 18.48 15.48 -13.88
N VAL A 296 17.57 16.42 -14.15
CA VAL A 296 16.12 16.16 -14.24
C VAL A 296 15.84 15.05 -15.25
N ARG A 297 16.40 15.16 -16.47
CA ARG A 297 16.24 14.16 -17.53
C ARG A 297 16.68 12.75 -17.10
N ARG A 298 17.82 12.63 -16.42
CA ARG A 298 18.33 11.33 -15.93
C ARG A 298 17.47 10.77 -14.81
N VAL A 299 17.05 11.61 -13.86
CA VAL A 299 16.19 11.18 -12.75
C VAL A 299 14.83 10.71 -13.27
N GLU A 300 14.18 11.45 -14.17
CA GLU A 300 12.92 11.06 -14.79
C GLU A 300 13.04 9.73 -15.56
N SER A 301 14.13 9.55 -16.30
CA SER A 301 14.40 8.29 -17.00
C SER A 301 14.56 7.10 -16.05
N LEU A 302 15.22 7.29 -14.91
CA LEU A 302 15.38 6.23 -13.91
C LEU A 302 14.09 5.98 -13.13
N PHE A 303 13.32 7.02 -12.83
CA PHE A 303 12.05 6.90 -12.12
C PHE A 303 10.99 6.21 -12.98
N SER A 304 10.91 6.54 -14.27
CA SER A 304 10.00 5.84 -15.19
C SER A 304 10.31 4.34 -15.30
N GLN A 305 11.59 3.94 -15.22
CA GLN A 305 11.97 2.52 -15.13
C GLN A 305 11.50 1.89 -13.81
N ALA A 306 11.66 2.59 -12.68
CA ALA A 306 11.15 2.13 -11.38
C ALA A 306 9.62 1.97 -11.40
N ASP A 307 8.90 2.90 -12.01
CA ASP A 307 7.44 2.84 -12.17
C ASP A 307 7.01 1.65 -13.04
N ALA A 308 7.77 1.34 -14.10
CA ALA A 308 7.53 0.17 -14.93
C ALA A 308 7.71 -1.14 -14.14
N VAL A 309 8.75 -1.23 -13.29
CA VAL A 309 8.96 -2.37 -12.39
C VAL A 309 7.83 -2.49 -11.37
N GLU A 310 7.39 -1.36 -10.80
CA GLU A 310 6.26 -1.32 -9.86
C GLU A 310 4.97 -1.86 -10.49
N LYS A 311 4.68 -1.45 -11.73
CA LYS A 311 3.53 -1.97 -12.50
C LYS A 311 3.63 -3.47 -12.76
N GLN A 312 4.80 -3.97 -13.12
CA GLN A 312 5.03 -5.41 -13.32
C GLN A 312 4.86 -6.20 -12.02
N TYR A 313 5.37 -5.67 -10.90
CA TYR A 313 5.19 -6.25 -9.57
C TYR A 313 3.71 -6.38 -9.20
N LEU A 314 2.92 -5.31 -9.35
CA LEU A 314 1.49 -5.33 -9.04
C LEU A 314 0.73 -6.35 -9.89
N ALA A 315 1.07 -6.45 -11.17
CA ALA A 315 0.50 -7.45 -12.07
C ALA A 315 0.90 -8.89 -11.68
N ALA A 316 2.17 -9.11 -11.29
CA ALA A 316 2.65 -10.41 -10.85
C ALA A 316 1.97 -10.86 -9.54
N LYS A 317 1.82 -9.94 -8.58
CA LYS A 317 1.10 -10.18 -7.31
C LYS A 317 -0.35 -10.61 -7.57
N GLN A 318 -1.07 -9.89 -8.43
CA GLN A 318 -2.43 -10.27 -8.79
C GLN A 318 -2.52 -11.64 -9.50
N ARG A 319 -1.51 -12.01 -10.31
CA ARG A 319 -1.46 -13.33 -10.96
C ARG A 319 -1.23 -14.44 -9.95
N LEU A 320 -0.35 -14.25 -8.95
CA LEU A 320 -0.14 -15.24 -7.89
C LEU A 320 -1.41 -15.45 -7.06
N ASP A 321 -2.11 -14.37 -6.69
CA ASP A 321 -3.38 -14.46 -5.96
C ASP A 321 -4.41 -15.30 -6.74
N ARG A 322 -4.50 -15.10 -8.06
CA ARG A 322 -5.40 -15.89 -8.94
C ARG A 322 -4.93 -17.34 -9.08
N LEU A 323 -3.61 -17.58 -9.14
CA LEU A 323 -3.05 -18.92 -9.27
C LEU A 323 -3.39 -19.77 -8.04
N SER A 324 -3.26 -19.25 -6.82
CA SER A 324 -3.64 -19.96 -5.59
C SER A 324 -5.11 -20.39 -5.63
N GLN A 325 -6.01 -19.50 -6.05
CA GLN A 325 -7.44 -19.82 -6.19
C GLN A 325 -7.70 -20.87 -7.28
N SER A 326 -7.00 -20.78 -8.41
CA SER A 326 -7.14 -21.75 -9.51
C SER A 326 -6.64 -23.13 -9.12
N LEU A 327 -5.55 -23.23 -8.34
CA LEU A 327 -5.02 -24.50 -7.84
C LEU A 327 -6.03 -25.20 -6.92
N LEU A 328 -6.62 -24.47 -5.96
CA LEU A 328 -7.69 -25.00 -5.11
C LEU A 328 -8.89 -25.45 -5.96
N ALA A 329 -9.36 -24.60 -6.88
CA ALA A 329 -10.50 -24.94 -7.74
C ALA A 329 -10.23 -26.15 -8.66
N LYS A 330 -8.99 -26.37 -9.11
CA LYS A 330 -8.62 -27.57 -9.87
C LYS A 330 -8.55 -28.82 -8.99
N ALA A 331 -8.03 -28.69 -7.76
CA ALA A 331 -7.99 -29.78 -6.79
C ALA A 331 -9.38 -30.37 -6.54
N PHE A 332 -10.35 -29.50 -6.25
CA PHE A 332 -11.70 -29.93 -5.85
C PHE A 332 -12.65 -30.18 -7.02
N ARG A 333 -12.19 -30.01 -8.27
CA ARG A 333 -12.86 -30.50 -9.49
C ARG A 333 -12.29 -31.84 -9.99
N GLY A 334 -11.28 -32.40 -9.31
CA GLY A 334 -10.60 -33.61 -9.76
C GLY A 334 -9.67 -33.40 -10.95
N GLU A 335 -9.24 -32.15 -11.20
CA GLU A 335 -8.39 -31.78 -12.34
C GLU A 335 -6.90 -31.65 -11.95
N LEU A 336 -6.56 -31.72 -10.65
CA LEU A 336 -5.19 -31.46 -10.17
C LEU A 336 -4.30 -32.69 -10.17
N VAL A 337 -4.86 -33.87 -9.90
CA VAL A 337 -4.14 -35.14 -9.85
C VAL A 337 -4.90 -36.18 -10.67
N PRO A 338 -4.21 -37.13 -11.33
CA PRO A 338 -4.89 -38.21 -12.04
C PRO A 338 -5.60 -39.14 -11.05
N GLN A 339 -6.71 -39.73 -11.49
CA GLN A 339 -7.36 -40.83 -10.77
C GLN A 339 -6.52 -42.11 -10.88
N ASP A 340 -6.43 -42.85 -9.78
CA ASP A 340 -5.76 -44.15 -9.74
C ASP A 340 -6.83 -45.25 -9.75
N PRO A 341 -6.88 -46.13 -10.77
CA PRO A 341 -7.84 -47.24 -10.82
C PRO A 341 -7.73 -48.22 -9.64
N ASN A 342 -6.61 -48.24 -8.91
CA ASN A 342 -6.40 -49.08 -7.74
C ASN A 342 -6.91 -48.45 -6.44
N ASP A 343 -7.36 -47.20 -6.47
CA ASP A 343 -7.95 -46.58 -5.28
C ASP A 343 -9.28 -47.23 -4.93
N GLU A 344 -9.57 -47.27 -3.63
CA GLU A 344 -10.88 -47.68 -3.16
C GLU A 344 -11.99 -46.79 -3.76
N PRO A 345 -13.15 -47.33 -4.17
CA PRO A 345 -14.26 -46.49 -4.60
C PRO A 345 -14.74 -45.58 -3.46
N ALA A 346 -15.04 -44.31 -3.77
CA ALA A 346 -15.52 -43.33 -2.78
C ALA A 346 -16.77 -43.81 -2.00
N ALA A 347 -17.61 -44.63 -2.64
CA ALA A 347 -18.78 -45.24 -2.01
C ALA A 347 -18.41 -46.14 -0.81
N GLU A 348 -17.29 -46.87 -0.88
CA GLU A 348 -16.81 -47.73 0.22
C GLU A 348 -16.28 -46.90 1.39
N LEU A 349 -15.60 -45.78 1.10
CA LEU A 349 -15.19 -44.82 2.13
C LEU A 349 -16.42 -44.21 2.84
N LEU A 350 -17.45 -43.81 2.08
CA LEU A 350 -18.68 -43.25 2.64
C LEU A 350 -19.39 -44.23 3.58
N LYS A 351 -19.46 -45.52 3.23
CA LYS A 351 -20.01 -46.57 4.10
C LYS A 351 -19.27 -46.64 5.45
N ARG A 352 -17.94 -46.58 5.44
CA ARG A 352 -17.13 -46.59 6.68
C ARG A 352 -17.37 -45.36 7.55
N ILE A 353 -17.42 -44.18 6.93
CA ILE A 353 -17.69 -42.91 7.63
C ILE A 353 -19.09 -42.93 8.27
N GLN A 354 -20.10 -43.49 7.58
CA GLN A 354 -21.44 -43.66 8.14
C GLN A 354 -21.45 -44.61 9.34
N ALA A 355 -20.76 -45.74 9.26
CA ALA A 355 -20.64 -46.68 10.37
C ALA A 355 -19.95 -46.04 11.58
N GLU A 356 -18.87 -45.29 11.36
CA GLU A 356 -18.15 -44.58 12.42
C GLU A 356 -19.03 -43.51 13.09
N ARG A 357 -19.77 -42.71 12.31
CA ARG A 357 -20.69 -41.69 12.85
C ARG A 357 -21.73 -42.28 13.80
N THR A 358 -22.27 -43.45 13.46
CA THR A 358 -23.21 -44.16 14.34
C THR A 358 -22.57 -44.54 15.67
N THR A 359 -21.28 -44.91 15.67
CA THR A 359 -20.53 -45.25 16.91
C THR A 359 -20.09 -44.03 17.73
N LEU A 360 -19.87 -42.88 17.08
CA LEU A 360 -19.42 -41.64 17.73
C LEU A 360 -20.55 -40.77 18.28
N THR A 361 -21.82 -41.11 18.02
CA THR A 361 -22.95 -40.32 18.52
C THR A 361 -23.02 -40.46 20.05
N PRO A 362 -22.71 -39.42 20.85
CA PRO A 362 -22.75 -39.54 22.29
C PRO A 362 -24.22 -39.61 22.75
N THR A 363 -24.51 -40.52 23.68
CA THR A 363 -25.75 -40.50 24.45
C THR A 363 -25.91 -39.10 25.05
N ARG A 364 -27.02 -38.41 24.72
CA ARG A 364 -27.35 -37.08 25.22
C ARG A 364 -27.22 -37.10 26.76
N ARG A 365 -26.22 -36.43 27.35
CA ARG A 365 -26.16 -36.23 28.80
C ARG A 365 -27.45 -35.50 29.21
N GLN A 366 -28.33 -36.19 29.93
CA GLN A 366 -29.47 -35.57 30.60
C GLN A 366 -28.90 -34.46 31.49
N ARG A 367 -29.34 -33.22 31.25
CA ARG A 367 -29.12 -32.11 32.18
C ARG A 367 -29.89 -32.46 33.45
N ASN A 368 -29.19 -32.86 34.50
CA ASN A 368 -29.76 -32.85 35.85
C ASN A 368 -30.20 -31.41 36.14
N GLN A 369 -31.51 -31.22 36.31
CA GLN A 369 -32.04 -30.01 36.94
C GLN A 369 -31.59 -30.00 38.40
N PRO A 370 -31.02 -28.90 38.92
CA PRO A 370 -30.75 -28.79 40.35
C PRO A 370 -32.08 -28.71 41.11
N ALA A 371 -32.13 -29.45 42.22
CA ALA A 371 -33.23 -29.49 43.19
C ALA A 371 -33.34 -28.18 43.98
#